data_AF-A0A6B3C9R6-F1
#
_entry.id   AF-A0A6B3C9R6-F1
#
_cell.length_a   1.000
_cell.length_b   1.000
_cell.length_c   1.000
_cell.angle_alpha   90.00
_cell.angle_beta   90.00
_cell.angle_gamma   90.00
#
_symmetry.space_group_name_H-M   'P 1'
#
loop_
_entity.id
_entity.type
_entity.pdbx_description
1 polymer ?
#
loop_
_entity_poly.entity_id
_entity_poly.type
_entity_poly.pdbx_seq_one_letter_code
_entity_poly.pdbx_strand_id
1 'polypeptide(L)'
;MLALLLGGAGIAMAASPAQAADATYKVKCVPPAGGGDPVEGESTVKITAPATAKVGDEVDVSWETVKPASNNTDLMVIPKDSVVPTGWFTVGGGGGELKVVGEKKNPEIPKKAPMVMSTMKGKL
;
A
#
# COMPACT_ATOMS: atom_id res chain seq x y z
N MET A 1 -47.85 -29.63 -18.55
CA MET A 1 -46.46 -30.10 -18.37
C MET A 1 -45.56 -29.04 -19.01
N LEU A 2 -45.27 -27.93 -18.33
CA LEU A 2 -44.21 -27.74 -17.34
C LEU A 2 -42.81 -28.03 -17.90
N ALA A 3 -42.08 -26.96 -18.26
CA ALA A 3 -40.62 -26.85 -18.11
C ALA A 3 -40.19 -25.41 -18.42
N LEU A 4 -40.35 -24.52 -17.44
CA LEU A 4 -39.61 -23.25 -17.41
C LEU A 4 -38.17 -23.62 -17.00
N LEU A 5 -37.25 -23.65 -17.96
CA LEU A 5 -35.83 -23.84 -17.69
C LEU A 5 -35.29 -22.56 -17.00
N LEU A 6 -35.24 -22.60 -15.66
CA LEU A 6 -34.44 -21.68 -14.86
C LEU A 6 -32.95 -22.00 -15.11
N GLY A 7 -32.40 -21.50 -16.21
CA GLY A 7 -30.96 -21.48 -16.44
C GLY A 7 -30.33 -20.52 -15.45
N GLY A 8 -29.58 -21.06 -14.48
CA GLY A 8 -28.96 -20.30 -13.40
C GLY A 8 -28.15 -19.13 -13.93
N ALA A 9 -28.54 -17.92 -13.53
CA ALA A 9 -27.70 -16.74 -13.63
C ALA A 9 -26.52 -16.90 -12.68
N GLY A 10 -25.47 -17.59 -13.14
CA GLY A 10 -24.15 -17.46 -12.55
C GLY A 10 -23.69 -16.04 -12.81
N ILE A 11 -23.94 -15.13 -11.86
CA ILE A 11 -23.28 -13.84 -11.82
C ILE A 11 -21.83 -14.16 -11.53
N ALA A 12 -21.06 -14.43 -12.58
CA ALA A 12 -19.62 -14.34 -12.51
C ALA A 12 -19.33 -12.90 -12.14
N MET A 13 -19.05 -12.65 -10.86
CA MET A 13 -18.43 -11.42 -10.40
C MET A 13 -17.04 -11.43 -11.06
N ALA A 14 -16.97 -10.96 -12.30
CA ALA A 14 -15.71 -10.72 -12.96
C ALA A 14 -15.03 -9.61 -12.13
N ALA A 15 -14.02 -10.00 -11.35
CA ALA A 15 -13.14 -9.02 -10.73
C ALA A 15 -12.59 -8.15 -11.86
N SER A 16 -12.96 -6.87 -11.86
CA SER A 16 -12.39 -5.93 -12.82
C SER A 16 -10.86 -5.97 -12.67
N PRO A 17 -10.09 -6.01 -13.76
CA PRO A 17 -8.64 -6.07 -13.67
C PRO A 17 -8.15 -4.89 -12.83
N ALA A 18 -7.22 -5.17 -11.92
CA ALA A 18 -6.61 -4.16 -11.08
C ALA A 18 -5.94 -3.12 -11.98
N GLN A 19 -6.48 -1.90 -12.01
CA GLN A 19 -5.79 -0.80 -12.67
C GLN A 19 -4.71 -0.30 -11.71
N ALA A 20 -3.47 -0.25 -12.20
CA ALA A 20 -2.36 0.40 -11.51
C ALA A 20 -2.64 1.91 -11.49
N ALA A 21 -3.43 2.35 -10.52
CA ALA A 21 -3.83 3.73 -10.30
C ALA A 21 -3.29 4.20 -8.95
N ASP A 22 -3.04 5.50 -8.86
CA ASP A 22 -2.70 6.13 -7.60
C ASP A 22 -3.90 6.03 -6.64
N ALA A 23 -3.66 5.47 -5.46
CA ALA A 23 -4.65 5.37 -4.39
C ALA A 23 -4.42 6.49 -3.38
N THR A 24 -5.45 7.27 -3.09
CA THR A 24 -5.41 8.28 -2.02
C THR A 24 -6.32 7.87 -0.88
N TYR A 25 -5.81 7.90 0.35
CA TYR A 25 -6.56 7.52 1.54
C TYR A 25 -6.08 8.29 2.76
N LYS A 26 -6.96 8.38 3.76
CA LYS A 26 -6.66 9.00 5.05
C LYS A 26 -5.75 8.09 5.86
N VAL A 27 -4.75 8.69 6.50
CA VAL A 27 -3.76 7.99 7.31
C VAL A 27 -3.61 8.72 8.64
N LYS A 28 -3.47 7.95 9.72
CA LYS A 28 -3.01 8.44 11.01
C LYS A 28 -1.54 8.07 11.18
N CYS A 29 -0.67 9.05 11.17
CA CYS A 29 0.76 8.87 11.42
C CYS A 29 1.02 8.99 12.93
N VAL A 30 1.62 7.96 13.53
CA VAL A 30 2.01 7.95 14.94
C VAL A 30 3.54 7.99 15.00
N PRO A 31 4.15 9.10 15.47
CA PRO A 31 5.59 9.18 15.63
C PRO A 31 6.11 8.14 16.65
N PRO A 32 7.39 7.73 16.57
CA PRO A 32 8.02 6.97 17.64
C PRO A 32 8.03 7.78 18.95
N ALA A 33 8.31 7.12 20.07
CA ALA A 33 8.39 7.77 21.37
C ALA A 33 9.31 9.00 21.33
N GLY A 34 8.80 10.15 21.78
CA GLY A 34 9.52 11.43 21.71
C GLY A 34 9.43 12.17 20.37
N GLY A 35 8.73 11.64 19.37
CA GLY A 35 8.56 12.25 18.05
C GLY A 35 7.41 13.27 17.94
N GLY A 36 6.63 13.46 19.00
CA GLY A 36 5.46 14.34 19.04
C GLY A 36 4.11 13.60 18.98
N ASP A 37 3.03 14.36 18.89
CA ASP A 37 1.66 13.83 18.85
C ASP A 37 1.32 13.19 17.49
N PRO A 38 0.36 12.24 17.44
CA PRO A 38 -0.15 11.71 16.18
C PRO A 38 -0.74 12.80 15.28
N VAL A 39 -0.56 12.62 13.96
CA VAL A 39 -1.10 13.52 12.94
C VAL A 39 -1.96 12.75 11.94
N GLU A 40 -3.02 13.39 11.47
CA GLU A 40 -3.88 12.86 10.41
C GLU A 40 -3.64 13.61 9.10
N GLY A 41 -3.66 12.89 8.00
CA GLY A 41 -3.49 13.46 6.67
C GLY A 41 -3.93 12.51 5.58
N GLU A 42 -3.69 12.89 4.33
CA GLU A 42 -3.96 12.06 3.16
C GLU A 42 -2.64 11.66 2.50
N SER A 43 -2.47 10.36 2.27
CA SER A 43 -1.36 9.84 1.48
C SER A 43 -1.85 9.42 0.12
N THR A 44 -1.07 9.73 -0.91
CA THR A 44 -1.24 9.18 -2.26
C THR A 44 -0.11 8.20 -2.51
N VAL A 45 -0.46 7.00 -2.96
CA VAL A 45 0.51 5.93 -3.24
C VAL A 45 0.24 5.32 -4.60
N LYS A 46 1.32 4.92 -5.26
CA LYS A 46 1.26 4.16 -6.49
C LYS A 46 1.45 2.69 -6.15
N ILE A 47 0.43 1.89 -6.43
CA ILE A 47 0.46 0.43 -6.28
C ILE A 47 0.68 -0.17 -7.67
N THR A 48 1.62 -1.09 -7.81
CA THR A 48 1.87 -1.78 -9.08
C THR A 48 1.90 -3.28 -8.86
N ALA A 49 1.17 -3.99 -9.71
CA ALA A 49 1.14 -5.43 -9.84
C ALA A 49 0.78 -5.77 -11.31
N PRO A 50 1.05 -6.98 -11.79
CA PRO A 50 0.54 -7.47 -13.08
C PRO A 50 -0.98 -7.35 -13.17
N ALA A 51 -1.49 -7.03 -14.37
CA ALA A 51 -2.93 -6.93 -14.61
C ALA A 51 -3.66 -8.29 -14.45
N THR A 52 -2.95 -9.39 -14.71
CA THR A 52 -3.42 -10.76 -14.56
C THR A 52 -2.29 -11.66 -14.07
N ALA A 53 -2.65 -12.71 -13.33
CA ALA A 53 -1.76 -13.78 -12.90
C ALA A 53 -2.54 -15.11 -12.89
N LYS A 54 -1.85 -16.24 -13.02
CA LYS A 54 -2.42 -17.58 -12.93
C LYS A 54 -2.14 -18.20 -11.58
N VAL A 55 -2.95 -19.19 -11.21
CA VAL A 55 -2.67 -20.01 -10.03
C VAL A 55 -1.29 -20.67 -10.20
N GLY A 56 -0.43 -20.46 -9.20
CA GLY A 56 0.96 -20.93 -9.20
C GLY A 56 1.99 -19.91 -9.68
N ASP A 57 1.55 -18.75 -10.19
CA ASP A 57 2.47 -17.63 -10.46
C ASP A 57 2.88 -16.96 -9.15
N GLU A 58 4.14 -16.50 -9.09
CA GLU A 58 4.58 -15.55 -8.07
C GLU A 58 4.34 -14.13 -8.59
N VAL A 59 3.62 -13.32 -7.82
CA VAL A 59 3.18 -11.99 -8.22
C VAL A 59 3.97 -10.93 -7.46
N ASP A 60 4.78 -10.15 -8.19
CA ASP A 60 5.45 -8.98 -7.62
C ASP A 60 4.45 -7.83 -7.43
N VAL A 61 4.41 -7.31 -6.20
CA VAL A 61 3.60 -6.14 -5.83
C VAL A 61 4.51 -5.08 -5.25
N SER A 62 4.37 -3.83 -5.71
CA SER A 62 5.08 -2.69 -5.15
C SER A 62 4.15 -1.58 -4.67
N TRP A 63 4.59 -0.89 -3.62
CA TRP A 63 3.96 0.28 -3.05
C TRP A 63 4.97 1.42 -3.01
N GLU A 64 4.66 2.51 -3.69
CA GLU A 64 5.45 3.74 -3.70
C GLU A 64 4.64 4.91 -3.14
N THR A 65 5.20 5.65 -2.18
CA THR A 65 4.56 6.86 -1.66
C THR A 65 4.79 8.02 -2.62
N VAL A 66 3.74 8.47 -3.30
CA VAL A 66 3.76 9.64 -4.20
C VAL A 66 3.61 10.93 -3.39
N LYS A 67 2.71 10.93 -2.41
CA LYS A 67 2.47 12.03 -1.47
C LYS A 67 2.41 11.48 -0.04
N PRO A 68 3.27 11.93 0.88
CA PRO A 68 3.18 11.52 2.28
C PRO A 68 2.01 12.23 2.97
N ALA A 69 1.42 11.57 3.96
CA ALA A 69 0.36 12.15 4.79
C ALA A 69 0.88 13.23 5.76
N SER A 70 2.18 13.27 6.02
CA SER A 70 2.79 14.18 6.98
C SER A 70 4.20 14.60 6.59
N ASN A 71 4.64 15.70 7.20
CA ASN A 71 6.03 16.10 7.26
C ASN A 71 6.69 15.50 8.51
N ASN A 72 8.01 15.43 8.52
CA ASN A 72 8.79 15.13 9.70
C ASN A 72 8.52 16.15 10.81
N THR A 73 8.67 15.72 12.06
CA THR A 73 8.57 16.55 13.26
C THR A 73 9.59 17.69 13.25
N ASP A 74 9.40 18.71 14.09
CA ASP A 74 10.36 19.80 14.29
C ASP A 74 11.40 19.52 15.39
N LEU A 75 11.25 18.39 16.08
CA LEU A 75 12.11 17.98 17.19
C LEU A 75 13.47 17.50 16.72
N MET A 76 13.52 16.72 15.65
CA MET A 76 14.75 16.03 15.19
C MET A 76 14.83 15.90 13.67
N VAL A 77 16.06 15.73 13.19
CA VAL A 77 16.34 15.28 11.82
C VAL A 77 16.28 13.76 11.83
N ILE A 78 15.62 13.16 10.83
CA ILE A 78 15.66 11.70 10.65
C ILE A 78 16.94 11.38 9.86
N PRO A 79 17.85 10.57 10.40
CA PRO A 79 19.10 10.26 9.71
C PRO A 79 18.89 9.55 8.37
N LYS A 80 19.87 9.70 7.48
CA LYS A 80 19.96 8.90 6.27
C LYS A 80 19.96 7.40 6.64
N ASP A 81 19.29 6.58 5.82
CA ASP A 81 19.26 5.12 5.93
C ASP A 81 18.86 4.62 7.34
N SER A 82 17.90 5.30 7.98
CA SER A 82 17.39 4.97 9.33
C SER A 82 15.98 4.39 9.34
N VAL A 83 15.22 4.54 8.25
CA VAL A 83 13.81 4.15 8.14
C VAL A 83 13.70 2.85 7.35
N VAL A 84 12.99 1.87 7.90
CA VAL A 84 12.58 0.65 7.19
C VAL A 84 11.06 0.70 7.03
N PRO A 85 10.54 1.02 5.83
CA PRO A 85 9.10 1.08 5.64
C PRO A 85 8.52 -0.33 5.50
N THR A 86 7.38 -0.56 6.13
CA THR A 86 6.60 -1.80 6.04
C THR A 86 5.13 -1.48 5.84
N GLY A 87 4.43 -2.32 5.07
CA GLY A 87 3.00 -2.20 4.83
C GLY A 87 2.33 -3.56 4.65
N TRP A 88 1.01 -3.56 4.67
CA TRP A 88 0.19 -4.76 4.46
C TRP A 88 -0.93 -4.43 3.48
N PHE A 89 -1.14 -5.32 2.51
CA PHE A 89 -2.32 -5.34 1.66
C PHE A 89 -3.27 -6.43 2.11
N THR A 90 -4.56 -6.13 2.13
CA THR A 90 -5.59 -7.18 2.17
C THR A 90 -5.86 -7.62 0.73
N VAL A 91 -5.69 -8.91 0.45
CA VAL A 91 -5.89 -9.47 -0.89
C VAL A 91 -7.30 -10.06 -1.00
N GLY A 92 -8.07 -9.59 -1.97
CA GLY A 92 -9.42 -10.07 -2.25
C GLY A 92 -9.46 -11.53 -2.72
N GLY A 93 -10.67 -12.10 -2.87
CA GLY A 93 -10.83 -13.46 -3.42
C GLY A 93 -10.33 -14.59 -2.51
N GLY A 94 -10.14 -14.32 -1.21
CA GLY A 94 -9.62 -15.28 -0.23
C GLY A 94 -8.11 -15.22 0.01
N GLY A 95 -7.41 -14.24 -0.57
CA GLY A 95 -5.93 -14.16 -0.59
C GLY A 95 -5.20 -13.71 0.68
N GLY A 96 -5.87 -13.55 1.82
CA GLY A 96 -5.21 -13.19 3.08
C GLY A 96 -4.50 -11.82 3.07
N GLU A 97 -3.43 -11.70 3.86
CA GLU A 97 -2.61 -10.47 3.94
C GLU A 97 -1.27 -10.66 3.21
N LEU A 98 -0.91 -9.67 2.38
CA LEU A 98 0.41 -9.57 1.77
C LEU A 98 1.22 -8.49 2.48
N LYS A 99 2.33 -8.90 3.11
CA LYS A 99 3.31 -7.95 3.66
C LYS A 99 4.22 -7.41 2.55
N VAL A 100 4.44 -6.11 2.56
CA VAL A 100 5.46 -5.44 1.74
C VAL A 100 6.50 -4.76 2.62
N VAL A 101 7.76 -4.78 2.17
CA VAL A 101 8.89 -4.21 2.91
C VAL A 101 9.76 -3.40 1.93
N GLY A 102 10.18 -2.22 2.33
CA GLY A 102 11.18 -1.44 1.60
C GLY A 102 12.56 -1.57 2.22
N GLU A 103 13.57 -1.24 1.41
CA GLU A 103 14.95 -1.22 1.89
C GLU A 103 15.14 -0.15 2.97
N LYS A 104 16.15 -0.32 3.83
CA LYS A 104 16.58 0.70 4.78
C LYS A 104 17.37 1.79 4.05
N LYS A 105 16.71 2.52 3.15
CA LYS A 105 17.36 3.44 2.21
C LYS A 105 16.54 4.70 2.00
N ASN A 106 16.64 5.62 2.94
CA ASN A 106 16.00 6.93 2.90
C ASN A 106 17.06 8.04 2.87
N PRO A 107 16.80 9.18 2.21
CA PRO A 107 17.62 10.36 2.43
C PRO A 107 17.53 10.79 3.90
N GLU A 108 18.46 11.63 4.33
CA GLU A 108 18.24 12.40 5.55
C GLU A 108 16.95 13.24 5.37
N ILE A 109 16.09 13.27 6.39
CA ILE A 109 14.82 14.01 6.34
C ILE A 109 14.92 15.17 7.33
N PRO A 110 15.10 16.41 6.84
CA PRO A 110 15.15 17.58 7.69
C PRO A 110 13.88 17.77 8.52
N LYS A 111 13.98 18.57 9.57
CA LYS A 111 12.83 19.01 10.36
C LYS A 111 11.78 19.64 9.44
N LYS A 112 10.51 19.32 9.64
CA LYS A 112 9.37 19.84 8.85
C LYS A 112 9.39 19.52 7.35
N ALA A 113 10.35 18.76 6.84
CA ALA A 113 10.36 18.32 5.45
C ALA A 113 9.35 17.19 5.23
N PRO A 114 8.82 17.00 4.00
CA PRO A 114 7.95 15.87 3.68
C PRO A 114 8.62 14.52 4.02
N MET A 115 7.85 13.58 4.57
CA MET A 115 8.36 12.23 4.81
C MET A 115 8.70 11.54 3.49
N VAL A 116 9.86 10.88 3.44
CA VAL A 116 10.31 10.11 2.26
C VAL A 116 10.55 8.67 2.68
N MET A 117 9.95 7.73 1.96
CA MET A 117 10.02 6.29 2.23
C MET A 117 10.48 5.57 0.97
N SER A 118 11.31 4.54 1.14
CA SER A 118 11.69 3.67 0.03
C SER A 118 10.47 2.91 -0.50
N THR A 119 10.46 2.60 -1.80
CA THR A 119 9.45 1.71 -2.38
C THR A 119 9.44 0.39 -1.64
N MET A 120 8.26 -0.03 -1.19
CA MET A 120 8.06 -1.32 -0.54
C MET A 120 7.69 -2.37 -1.59
N LYS A 121 8.17 -3.59 -1.44
CA LYS A 121 7.88 -4.72 -2.32
C LYS A 121 7.46 -5.95 -1.53
N GLY A 122 6.63 -6.78 -2.15
CA GLY A 122 6.25 -8.10 -1.65
C GLY A 122 5.92 -9.04 -2.79
N LYS A 123 5.81 -10.33 -2.46
CA LYS A 123 5.51 -11.42 -3.37
C LYS A 123 4.29 -12.16 -2.87
N LEU A 124 3.29 -12.30 -3.73
CA LEU A 124 2.06 -13.05 -3.49
C LEU A 124 2.08 -14.36 -4.27
#